data_AF-A0A357Z8V5-F1
#
_entry.id   AF-A0A357Z8V5-F1
#
_cell.length_a   1.000
_cell.length_b   1.000
_cell.length_c   1.000
_cell.angle_alpha   90.00
_cell.angle_beta   90.00
_cell.angle_gamma   90.00
#
_symmetry.space_group_name_H-M   'P 1'
#
loop_
_entity.id
_entity.type
_entity.pdbx_description
1 polymer ?
#
loop_
_entity_poly.entity_id
_entity_poly.type
_entity_poly.pdbx_seq_one_letter_code
_entity_poly.pdbx_strand_id
1 'polypeptide(L)' 'MDPQVMAFLNKITYSIGFTLLWMFSNSTLGIMLGYAFIKEHWRLSNILFYIYLIGSFVAFMYGLYRLWKTPVKFDEY' A
#
# COMPACT_ATOMS: atom_id res chain seq x y z
N MET A 1 -25.97 8.42 -10.41
CA MET A 1 -24.80 9.26 -10.10
C MET A 1 -24.04 9.52 -11.38
N ASP A 2 -23.43 10.70 -11.51
CA ASP A 2 -22.58 11.04 -12.65
C ASP A 2 -21.45 9.99 -12.78
N PRO A 3 -21.27 9.35 -13.95
CA PRO A 3 -20.22 8.37 -14.19
C PRO A 3 -18.82 8.86 -13.80
N GLN A 4 -18.55 10.16 -13.96
CA GLN A 4 -17.24 10.77 -13.67
C GLN A 4 -16.99 10.86 -12.17
N VAL A 5 -18.02 11.25 -11.40
CA VAL A 5 -17.97 11.27 -9.92
C VAL A 5 -17.74 9.85 -9.40
N MET A 6 -18.38 8.86 -10.00
CA MET A 6 -18.22 7.47 -9.59
C MET A 6 -16.83 6.91 -9.90
N ALA A 7 -16.24 7.30 -11.04
CA ALA A 7 -14.86 6.96 -11.38
C ALA A 7 -13.85 7.55 -10.38
N PHE A 8 -14.08 8.78 -9.93
CA PHE A 8 -13.25 9.43 -8.90
C PHE A 8 -13.38 8.75 -7.53
N LEU A 9 -14.61 8.44 -7.09
CA LEU A 9 -14.84 7.71 -5.85
C LEU A 9 -14.20 6.32 -5.88
N ASN A 10 -14.28 5.62 -7.00
CA ASN A 10 -13.62 4.31 -7.17
C ASN A 10 -12.10 4.41 -6.99
N LYS A 11 -11.45 5.46 -7.52
CA LYS A 11 -10.01 5.71 -7.27
C LYS A 11 -9.70 5.89 -5.80
N ILE A 12 -10.53 6.63 -5.07
CA ILE A 12 -10.36 6.84 -3.63
C ILE A 12 -10.51 5.49 -2.91
N THR A 13 -11.58 4.74 -3.20
CA THR A 13 -11.82 3.42 -2.62
C THR A 13 -10.66 2.46 -2.89
N TYR A 14 -10.14 2.42 -4.11
CA TYR A 14 -8.97 1.61 -4.43
C TYR A 14 -7.72 2.08 -3.69
N SER A 15 -7.50 3.38 -3.52
CA SER A 15 -6.38 3.91 -2.74
C SER A 15 -6.46 3.47 -1.28
N ILE A 16 -7.65 3.58 -0.68
CA ILE A 16 -7.90 3.16 0.70
C ILE A 16 -7.70 1.65 0.84
N GLY A 17 -8.34 0.86 -0.04
CA GLY A 17 -8.22 -0.60 -0.02
C GLY A 17 -6.78 -1.08 -0.20
N PHE A 18 -6.04 -0.46 -1.12
CA PHE A 18 -4.63 -0.79 -1.35
C PHE A 18 -3.75 -0.42 -0.15
N THR A 19 -4.01 0.72 0.49
CA THR A 19 -3.33 1.13 1.72
C THR A 19 -3.61 0.16 2.87
N LEU A 20 -4.88 -0.21 3.07
CA LEU A 20 -5.27 -1.17 4.10
C LEU A 20 -4.63 -2.53 3.87
N LEU A 21 -4.62 -3.02 2.62
CA LEU A 21 -3.98 -4.28 2.26
C LEU A 21 -2.48 -4.26 2.57
N TRP A 22 -1.79 -3.17 2.25
CA TRP A 22 -0.38 -2.99 2.57
C TRP A 22 -0.16 -2.96 4.09
N MET A 23 -1.00 -2.24 4.84
CA MET A 23 -0.93 -2.20 6.31
C MET A 23 -1.16 -3.58 6.93
N PHE A 24 -2.18 -4.32 6.49
CA PHE A 24 -2.48 -5.67 6.97
C PHE A 24 -1.31 -6.63 6.73
N SER A 25 -0.76 -6.62 5.52
CA SER A 25 0.37 -7.48 5.17
C SER A 25 1.57 -7.21 6.08
N ASN A 26 1.90 -5.93 6.31
CA ASN A 26 3.03 -5.55 7.15
C ASN A 26 2.78 -5.76 8.64
N SER A 27 1.56 -5.55 9.13
CA SER A 27 1.23 -5.83 10.53
C SER A 27 1.22 -7.32 10.82
N THR A 28 0.72 -8.16 9.91
CA THR A 28 0.79 -9.61 10.05
C THR A 28 2.24 -10.10 10.04
N LEU A 29 3.04 -9.71 9.04
CA LEU A 29 4.43 -10.18 8.94
C LEU A 29 5.33 -9.59 10.04
N GLY A 30 5.18 -8.29 10.33
CA GLY A 30 6.03 -7.58 11.27
C GLY A 30 5.65 -7.84 12.73
N ILE A 31 4.36 -7.71 13.05
CA ILE A 31 3.87 -7.74 14.43
C ILE A 31 3.41 -9.15 14.81
N MET A 32 2.48 -9.74 14.05
CA MET A 32 1.88 -11.04 14.41
C MET A 32 2.90 -12.19 14.35
N LEU A 33 3.71 -12.26 13.28
CA LEU A 33 4.81 -13.23 13.18
C LEU A 33 6.08 -12.77 13.90
N GLY A 34 6.11 -11.51 14.33
CA GLY A 34 7.17 -10.94 15.14
C GLY A 34 8.47 -10.63 14.40
N TYR A 35 8.48 -10.60 13.06
CA TYR A 35 9.69 -10.33 12.30
C TYR A 35 10.20 -8.87 12.42
N ALA A 36 9.35 -7.94 12.88
CA ALA A 36 9.78 -6.57 13.15
C ALA A 36 10.56 -6.43 14.46
N PHE A 37 10.37 -7.34 15.43
CA PHE A 37 10.97 -7.23 16.75
C PHE A 37 12.37 -7.85 16.79
N ILE A 38 13.36 -6.99 17.02
CA ILE A 38 14.73 -7.40 17.31
C ILE A 38 14.80 -7.63 18.82
N LYS A 39 14.94 -8.89 19.24
CA LYS A 39 15.00 -9.25 20.66
C LYS A 39 16.43 -9.08 21.21
N GLU A 40 17.25 -10.13 21.15
CA GLU A 40 18.61 -10.10 21.69
C GLU A 40 19.67 -9.89 20.60
N HIS A 41 19.44 -10.49 19.42
CA HIS A 41 20.36 -10.42 18.28
C HIS A 41 19.60 -10.26 16.97
N TRP A 42 20.24 -9.65 15.99
CA TRP A 42 19.73 -9.59 14.62
C TRP A 42 19.62 -11.01 14.06
N ARG A 43 18.39 -11.42 13.74
CA ARG A 43 18.15 -12.66 13.00
C ARG A 43 17.97 -12.34 11.53
N LEU A 44 18.31 -13.31 10.67
CA LEU A 44 18.11 -13.20 9.23
C LEU A 44 16.66 -12.84 8.87
N SER A 45 15.69 -13.35 9.62
CA SER A 45 14.27 -13.02 9.45
C SER A 45 13.96 -11.54 9.63
N ASN A 46 14.61 -10.85 10.58
CA ASN A 46 14.42 -9.42 10.78
C ASN A 46 14.97 -8.65 9.58
N ILE A 47 16.18 -8.99 9.11
CA ILE A 47 16.82 -8.33 7.97
C ILE A 47 15.97 -8.48 6.71
N LEU A 48 15.52 -9.71 6.43
CA LEU A 48 14.64 -9.99 5.29
C LEU A 48 13.32 -9.23 5.39
N PHE A 49 12.73 -9.13 6.59
CA PHE A 49 11.52 -8.34 6.81
C PHE A 49 11.73 -6.85 6.53
N TYR A 50 12.84 -6.25 6.96
CA TYR A 50 13.09 -4.83 6.68
C TYR A 50 13.37 -4.57 5.19
N ILE A 51 14.06 -5.48 4.49
CA ILE A 51 14.22 -5.40 3.03
C ILE A 51 12.85 -5.49 2.34
N TYR A 52 12.01 -6.44 2.76
CA TYR A 52 10.64 -6.57 2.27
C TYR A 52 9.79 -5.33 2.59
N LEU A 53 9.91 -4.75 3.79
CA LEU A 53 9.16 -3.57 4.20
C LEU A 53 9.49 -2.38 3.30
N ILE A 54 10.79 -2.12 3.06
CA ILE A 54 11.24 -1.04 2.18
C ILE A 54 10.80 -1.32 0.73
N GLY A 55 11.05 -2.53 0.23
CA GLY A 55 10.69 -2.90 -1.14
C GLY A 55 9.18 -2.81 -1.39
N SER A 56 8.37 -3.31 -0.45
CA SER A 56 6.91 -3.26 -0.52
C SER A 56 6.39 -1.82 -0.36
N PHE A 57 7.04 -0.97 0.43
CA PHE A 57 6.68 0.45 0.55
C PHE A 57 6.92 1.20 -0.77
N VAL A 58 8.06 0.96 -1.43
CA VAL A 58 8.34 1.54 -2.75
C VAL A 58 7.31 1.06 -3.79
N ALA A 59 7.00 -0.25 -3.80
CA ALA A 59 5.97 -0.80 -4.67
C ALA A 59 4.58 -0.22 -4.38
N PHE A 60 4.23 -0.03 -3.11
CA PHE A 60 2.99 0.60 -2.67
C PHE A 60 2.88 2.05 -3.14
N MET A 61 3.92 2.86 -2.92
CA MET A 61 3.99 4.24 -3.42
C MET A 61 3.89 4.31 -4.94
N TYR A 62 4.59 3.42 -5.65
CA TYR A 62 4.50 3.32 -7.11
C TYR A 62 3.09 2.95 -7.59
N GLY A 63 2.42 2.02 -6.90
CA GLY A 63 1.04 1.62 -7.18
C GLY A 63 0.06 2.77 -7.02
N LEU A 64 0.17 3.53 -5.92
CA LEU A 64 -0.64 4.74 -5.72
C LEU A 64 -0.32 5.80 -6.78
N TYR A 65 0.94 6.06 -7.06
CA TYR A 65 1.34 6.99 -8.12
C TYR A 65 0.70 6.61 -9.47
N ARG A 66 0.77 5.34 -9.85
CA ARG A 66 0.17 4.84 -11.10
C ARG A 66 -1.35 4.96 -11.10
N LEU A 67 -2.00 4.68 -9.97
CA LEU A 67 -3.45 4.82 -9.82
C LEU A 67 -3.89 6.28 -10.01
N TRP A 68 -3.12 7.22 -9.47
CA TRP A 68 -3.43 8.65 -9.55
C TRP A 68 -3.01 9.30 -10.86
N LYS A 69 -1.98 8.77 -11.53
CA LYS A 69 -1.50 9.24 -12.83
C LYS A 69 -2.56 9.20 -13.94
N THR A 70 -3.51 8.26 -13.91
CA THR A 70 -4.57 8.18 -14.91
C THR A 70 -5.62 9.27 -14.67
N PRO A 71 -5.71 10.35 -15.46
CA PRO A 71 -6.69 11.40 -15.18
C PRO A 71 -8.12 10.87 -15.34
N VAL A 72 -9.02 11.30 -14.46
CA VAL A 72 -10.47 11.17 -14.69
C VAL A 72 -10.84 12.32 -15.61
N LYS A 73 -11.29 12.03 -16.82
CA LYS A 73 -11.79 13.07 -17.73
C LYS A 73 -13.14 13.53 -17.22
N PHE A 74 -13.22 14.81 -16.88
CA PHE A 74 -14.50 15.48 -16.70
C PHE A 74 -14.82 16.10 -18.05
N ASP A 75 -15.93 15.72 -18.67
CA ASP A 75 -16.40 16.40 -19.87
C ASP A 75 -16.71 17.85 -19.47
N GLU A 76 -15.91 18.80 -19.95
CA GLU A 76 -16.11 20.23 -19.76
C GLU A 76 -17.42 20.63 -20.45
N TYR A 77 -18.37 21.17 -19.67
CA TYR A 77 -19.60 21.79 -20.19
C TYR A 77 -19.31 23.16 -20.78
#